data_AF-A0A1U7IST5-F1
#
_entry.id   AF-A0A1U7IST5-F1
#
_cell.length_a   1.000
_cell.length_b   1.000
_cell.length_c   1.000
_cell.angle_alpha   90.00
_cell.angle_beta   90.00
_cell.angle_gamma   90.00
#
_symmetry.space_group_name_H-M   'P 1'
#
loop_
_entity.id
_entity.type
_entity.pdbx_description
1 polymer ?
#
loop_
_entity_poly.entity_id
_entity_poly.type
_entity_poly.pdbx_seq_one_letter_code
_entity_poly.pdbx_strand_id
1 'polypeptide(L)'
;MTEISSRQVILVTGPARSGKSEWAESLAEASGKSVIYIATAQKDPNDSEWMARIAQHAQRRPSSWQTWEVPINLAVTIKEANSCSCLLVDSLGTWVANLLESDPTQWEKILKELLETVENCNCDVIFVAEETGWGVVPAYPSGRHFRDRLGCVVRQVGAIANLTYLVTAGHVLNLSQLGTALNKKCN
;
A
#
# COMPACT_ATOMS: atom_id res chain seq x y z
N MET A 1 3.80 10.06 -32.55
CA MET A 1 4.16 9.00 -31.59
C MET A 1 3.84 9.55 -30.22
N THR A 2 2.69 9.18 -29.66
CA THR A 2 2.35 9.49 -28.27
C THR A 2 3.30 8.68 -27.40
N GLU A 3 4.19 9.33 -26.67
CA GLU A 3 4.89 8.67 -25.58
C GLU A 3 3.83 8.16 -24.60
N ILE A 4 3.58 6.86 -24.62
CA ILE A 4 2.82 6.21 -23.55
C ILE A 4 3.75 6.28 -22.34
N SER A 5 3.57 7.28 -21.49
CA SER A 5 4.18 7.30 -20.17
C SER A 5 3.84 5.96 -19.50
N SER A 6 4.84 5.12 -19.30
CA SER A 6 4.64 3.80 -18.71
C SER A 6 4.29 3.99 -17.24
N ARG A 7 3.15 3.45 -16.83
CA ARG A 7 2.76 3.42 -15.41
C ARG A 7 3.82 2.72 -14.58
N GLN A 8 4.05 3.20 -13.36
CA GLN A 8 4.87 2.52 -12.36
C GLN A 8 4.02 2.06 -11.18
N VAL A 9 4.05 0.76 -10.89
CA VAL A 9 3.54 0.19 -9.64
C VAL A 9 4.71 -0.18 -8.76
N ILE A 10 4.77 0.42 -7.58
CA ILE A 10 5.84 0.22 -6.62
C ILE A 10 5.24 -0.30 -5.31
N LEU A 11 5.87 -1.32 -4.74
CA LEU A 11 5.56 -1.81 -3.40
C LEU A 11 6.70 -1.47 -2.45
N VAL A 12 6.40 -0.80 -1.35
CA VAL A 12 7.34 -0.50 -0.27
C VAL A 12 6.86 -1.21 0.99
N THR A 13 7.59 -2.23 1.42
CA THR A 13 7.26 -3.04 2.59
C THR A 13 8.30 -2.90 3.70
N GLY A 14 7.91 -3.17 4.94
CA GLY A 14 8.84 -3.23 6.07
C GLY A 14 8.16 -3.18 7.44
N PRO A 15 8.91 -3.41 8.53
CA PRO A 15 8.35 -3.37 9.87
C PRO A 15 7.84 -1.97 10.26
N ALA A 16 7.10 -1.89 11.37
CA ALA A 16 6.70 -0.60 11.94
C ALA A 16 7.94 0.26 12.27
N ARG A 17 7.84 1.57 12.02
CA ARG A 17 8.92 2.55 12.26
C ARG A 17 10.24 2.28 11.50
N SER A 18 10.21 1.53 10.40
CA SER A 18 11.41 1.26 9.61
C SER A 18 11.86 2.40 8.70
N GLY A 19 10.99 3.38 8.44
CA GLY A 19 11.18 4.42 7.43
C GLY A 19 10.44 4.18 6.11
N LYS A 20 9.60 3.13 6.00
CA LYS A 20 8.89 2.79 4.74
C LYS A 20 8.05 3.92 4.14
N SER A 21 7.27 4.65 4.96
CA SER A 21 6.47 5.77 4.47
C SER A 21 7.35 6.92 3.96
N GLU A 22 8.48 7.18 4.61
CA GLU A 22 9.44 8.20 4.17
C GLU A 22 10.05 7.87 2.82
N TRP A 23 10.45 6.61 2.63
CA TRP A 23 10.94 6.16 1.32
C TRP A 23 9.85 6.26 0.25
N ALA A 24 8.62 5.83 0.56
CA ALA A 24 7.50 5.91 -0.37
C ALA A 24 7.14 7.37 -0.73
N GLU A 25 7.21 8.29 0.23
CA GLU A 25 7.04 9.72 0.01
C GLU A 25 8.11 10.27 -0.94
N SER A 26 9.39 9.90 -0.74
CA SER A 26 10.49 10.33 -1.61
C SER A 26 10.34 9.82 -3.05
N LEU A 27 9.83 8.60 -3.21
CA LEU A 27 9.53 8.04 -4.54
C LEU A 27 8.36 8.77 -5.21
N ALA A 28 7.32 9.11 -4.44
CA ALA A 28 6.19 9.87 -4.96
C ALA A 28 6.61 11.27 -5.41
N GLU A 29 7.47 11.95 -4.65
CA GLU A 29 8.05 13.25 -5.03
C GLU A 29 8.92 13.13 -6.29
N ALA A 30 9.79 12.12 -6.34
CA ALA A 30 10.65 11.87 -7.49
C ALA A 30 9.90 11.48 -8.78
N SER A 31 8.62 11.09 -8.68
CA SER A 31 7.79 10.77 -9.85
C SER A 31 7.56 11.97 -10.77
N GLY A 32 7.63 13.20 -10.23
CA GLY A 32 7.29 14.42 -10.96
C GLY A 32 5.81 14.55 -11.35
N LYS A 33 4.94 13.63 -10.87
CA LYS A 33 3.50 13.60 -11.15
C LYS A 33 2.70 14.33 -10.07
N SER A 34 1.42 14.56 -10.33
CA SER A 34 0.50 15.08 -9.32
C SER A 34 0.26 14.02 -8.25
N VAL A 35 0.83 14.20 -7.06
CA VAL A 35 0.73 13.21 -5.98
C VAL A 35 -0.62 13.34 -5.26
N ILE A 36 -1.29 12.18 -5.10
CA ILE A 36 -2.50 12.03 -4.31
C ILE A 36 -2.20 10.98 -3.23
N TYR A 37 -2.16 11.42 -1.98
CA TYR A 37 -2.01 10.54 -0.83
C TYR A 37 -3.36 9.88 -0.51
N ILE A 38 -3.38 8.56 -0.49
CA ILE A 38 -4.56 7.76 -0.17
C ILE A 38 -4.43 7.24 1.26
N ALA A 39 -5.14 7.90 2.17
CA ALA A 39 -5.21 7.53 3.57
C ALA A 39 -6.26 6.43 3.77
N THR A 40 -5.82 5.21 4.06
CA THR A 40 -6.74 4.08 4.31
C THR A 40 -7.05 3.91 5.80
N ALA A 41 -6.31 4.57 6.68
CA ALA A 41 -6.59 4.62 8.11
C ALA A 41 -7.94 5.30 8.41
N GLN A 42 -8.77 4.67 9.24
CA GLN A 42 -9.95 5.32 9.83
C GLN A 42 -9.54 6.14 11.06
N LYS A 43 -10.12 7.33 11.22
CA LYS A 43 -9.92 8.16 12.42
C LYS A 43 -10.80 7.64 13.55
N ASP A 44 -10.19 7.35 14.70
CA ASP A 44 -10.92 7.04 15.94
C ASP A 44 -10.67 8.17 16.95
N PRO A 45 -11.66 9.05 17.22
CA PRO A 45 -11.53 10.12 18.19
C PRO A 45 -11.22 9.66 19.62
N ASN A 46 -11.48 8.39 19.94
CA ASN A 46 -11.21 7.83 21.27
C ASN A 46 -9.77 7.33 21.43
N ASP A 47 -9.01 7.22 20.33
CA ASP A 47 -7.61 6.84 20.35
C ASP A 47 -6.72 8.05 20.05
N SER A 48 -6.37 8.77 21.11
CA SER A 48 -5.52 9.97 21.01
C SER A 48 -4.12 9.70 20.45
N GLU A 49 -3.55 8.51 20.68
CA GLU A 49 -2.23 8.14 20.15
C GLU A 49 -2.33 7.92 18.64
N TRP A 50 -3.37 7.21 18.20
CA TRP A 50 -3.65 6.98 16.78
C TRP A 50 -3.91 8.28 16.02
N MET A 51 -4.72 9.18 16.60
CA MET A 51 -4.98 10.49 16.02
C MET A 51 -3.71 11.35 15.92
N ALA A 52 -2.83 11.30 16.93
CA ALA A 52 -1.55 12.00 16.89
C ALA A 52 -0.64 11.45 15.78
N ARG A 53 -0.61 10.13 15.57
CA ARG A 53 0.14 9.51 14.46
C ARG A 53 -0.38 9.99 13.11
N ILE A 54 -1.70 9.95 12.88
CA ILE A 54 -2.31 10.46 11.64
C ILE A 54 -1.92 11.92 11.39
N ALA A 55 -1.97 12.76 12.43
CA ALA A 55 -1.61 14.17 12.34
C ALA A 55 -0.12 14.38 12.00
N GLN A 56 0.79 13.62 12.61
CA GLN A 56 2.22 13.69 12.30
C GLN A 56 2.51 13.32 10.85
N HIS A 57 1.88 12.25 10.34
CA HIS A 57 1.97 11.88 8.93
C HIS A 57 1.40 12.97 8.02
N ALA A 58 0.32 13.66 8.42
CA ALA A 58 -0.24 14.79 7.66
C ALA A 58 0.71 15.98 7.55
N GLN A 59 1.41 16.32 8.64
CA GLN A 59 2.33 17.46 8.67
C GLN A 59 3.61 17.27 7.84
N ARG A 60 4.06 16.03 7.66
CA ARG A 60 5.25 15.72 6.86
C ARG A 60 5.06 15.94 5.36
N ARG A 61 3.83 15.88 4.88
CA ARG A 61 3.52 15.89 3.45
C ARG A 61 3.60 17.31 2.87
N PRO A 62 4.12 17.49 1.65
CA PRO A 62 4.05 18.78 0.96
C PRO A 62 2.60 19.26 0.83
N SER A 63 2.37 20.56 1.04
CA SER A 63 1.03 21.17 0.92
C SER A 63 0.46 21.12 -0.50
N SER A 64 1.30 20.84 -1.50
CA SER A 64 0.89 20.64 -2.88
C SER A 64 0.20 19.29 -3.12
N TRP A 65 0.34 18.34 -2.20
CA TRP A 65 -0.25 17.01 -2.35
C TRP A 65 -1.74 17.03 -1.96
N GLN A 66 -2.55 16.32 -2.74
CA GLN A 66 -3.91 16.02 -2.34
C GLN A 66 -3.91 14.87 -1.34
N THR A 67 -4.89 14.85 -0.44
CA THR A 67 -5.12 13.71 0.46
C THR A 67 -6.57 13.27 0.34
N TRP A 68 -6.79 12.00 0.01
CA TRP A 68 -8.12 11.38 -0.04
C TRP A 68 -8.22 10.30 1.03
N GLU A 69 -9.32 10.31 1.78
CA GLU A 69 -9.62 9.30 2.79
C GLU A 69 -10.39 8.16 2.13
N VAL A 70 -9.73 7.01 1.94
CA VAL A 70 -10.26 5.86 1.20
C VAL A 70 -10.05 4.59 2.02
N PRO A 71 -10.87 4.36 3.05
CA PRO A 71 -10.67 3.22 3.94
C PRO A 71 -10.92 1.88 3.27
N ILE A 72 -11.82 1.81 2.27
CA ILE A 72 -12.29 0.55 1.68
C ILE A 72 -12.19 0.55 0.14
N ASN A 73 -12.69 1.59 -0.53
CA ASN A 73 -12.93 1.61 -1.98
C ASN A 73 -11.66 1.89 -2.83
N LEU A 74 -10.55 1.24 -2.49
CA LEU A 74 -9.23 1.50 -3.07
C LEU A 74 -9.19 1.23 -4.59
N ALA A 75 -9.81 0.15 -5.06
CA ALA A 75 -9.88 -0.17 -6.49
C ALA A 75 -10.59 0.94 -7.28
N VAL A 76 -11.75 1.40 -6.81
CA VAL A 76 -12.51 2.50 -7.45
C VAL A 76 -11.65 3.75 -7.54
N THR A 77 -10.99 4.13 -6.45
CA THR A 77 -10.09 5.30 -6.44
C THR A 77 -8.94 5.18 -7.44
N ILE A 78 -8.30 4.02 -7.53
CA ILE A 78 -7.21 3.80 -8.50
C ILE A 78 -7.71 3.93 -9.94
N LYS A 79 -8.93 3.43 -10.21
CA LYS A 79 -9.55 3.49 -11.54
C LYS A 79 -9.89 4.91 -11.98
N GLU A 80 -10.24 5.80 -11.05
CA GLU A 80 -10.60 7.19 -11.33
C GLU A 80 -9.39 8.11 -11.55
N ALA A 81 -8.20 7.69 -11.13
CA ALA A 81 -6.98 8.46 -11.29
C ALA A 81 -6.53 8.51 -12.76
N ASN A 82 -6.09 9.69 -13.19
CA ASN A 82 -5.58 9.90 -14.55
C ASN A 82 -4.07 9.59 -14.64
N SER A 83 -3.54 9.51 -15.86
CA SER A 83 -2.14 9.13 -16.11
C SER A 83 -1.08 10.10 -15.59
N CYS A 84 -1.47 11.35 -15.30
CA CYS A 84 -0.60 12.36 -14.73
C CYS A 84 -0.52 12.29 -13.19
N SER A 85 -1.26 11.37 -12.56
CA SER A 85 -1.28 11.19 -11.11
C SER A 85 -0.29 10.11 -10.63
N CYS A 86 0.24 10.31 -9.42
CA CYS A 86 0.90 9.28 -8.62
C CYS A 86 0.09 9.08 -7.33
N LEU A 87 -0.46 7.89 -7.15
CA LEU A 87 -1.21 7.53 -5.94
C LEU A 87 -0.26 6.92 -4.91
N LEU A 88 -0.14 7.52 -3.74
CA LEU A 88 0.60 6.95 -2.62
C LEU A 88 -0.39 6.39 -1.59
N VAL A 89 -0.49 5.06 -1.53
CA VAL A 89 -1.42 4.33 -0.65
C VAL A 89 -0.71 3.96 0.64
N ASP A 90 -1.10 4.61 1.75
CA ASP A 90 -0.55 4.34 3.09
C ASP A 90 -1.72 4.04 4.06
N SER A 91 -1.96 2.78 4.43
CA SER A 91 -1.25 1.56 4.02
C SER A 91 -2.17 0.42 3.58
N LEU A 92 -1.59 -0.59 2.93
CA LEU A 92 -2.27 -1.86 2.67
C LEU A 92 -2.64 -2.58 3.98
N GLY A 93 -1.88 -2.41 5.06
CA GLY A 93 -2.23 -2.97 6.36
C GLY A 93 -3.51 -2.36 6.91
N THR A 94 -3.64 -1.03 6.96
CA THR A 94 -4.89 -0.41 7.43
C THR A 94 -6.06 -0.72 6.51
N TRP A 95 -5.84 -0.85 5.20
CA TRP A 95 -6.87 -1.29 4.26
C TRP A 95 -7.34 -2.74 4.54
N VAL A 96 -6.42 -3.67 4.77
CA VAL A 96 -6.75 -5.06 5.17
C VAL A 96 -7.50 -5.07 6.50
N ALA A 97 -7.09 -4.25 7.47
CA ALA A 97 -7.75 -4.18 8.78
C ALA A 97 -9.21 -3.72 8.66
N ASN A 98 -9.49 -2.73 7.80
CA ASN A 98 -10.86 -2.26 7.55
C ASN A 98 -11.78 -3.32 6.92
N LEU A 99 -11.19 -4.34 6.28
CA LEU A 99 -11.88 -5.41 5.57
C LEU A 99 -11.78 -6.76 6.31
N LEU A 100 -11.30 -6.77 7.55
CA LEU A 100 -10.99 -8.00 8.26
C LEU A 100 -12.21 -8.90 8.48
N GLU A 101 -13.37 -8.28 8.70
CA GLU A 101 -14.66 -8.95 8.94
C GLU A 101 -15.38 -9.40 7.66
N SER A 102 -14.87 -9.04 6.46
CA SER A 102 -15.42 -9.55 5.20
C SER A 102 -15.32 -11.07 5.15
N ASP A 103 -16.38 -11.73 4.69
CA ASP A 103 -16.37 -13.18 4.49
C ASP A 103 -15.35 -13.58 3.39
N PRO A 104 -14.93 -14.85 3.31
CA PRO A 104 -13.92 -15.29 2.34
C PRO A 104 -14.27 -14.98 0.88
N THR A 105 -15.54 -15.12 0.48
CA THR A 105 -15.98 -14.89 -0.90
C THR A 105 -15.93 -13.41 -1.24
N GLN A 106 -16.40 -12.57 -0.31
CA GLN A 106 -16.33 -11.11 -0.46
C GLN A 106 -14.87 -10.64 -0.53
N TRP A 107 -14.03 -11.15 0.37
CA TRP A 107 -12.60 -10.82 0.41
C TRP A 107 -11.88 -11.15 -0.90
N GLU A 108 -12.08 -12.37 -1.42
CA GLU A 108 -11.49 -12.79 -2.69
C GLU A 108 -11.93 -11.89 -3.86
N LYS A 109 -13.21 -11.51 -3.89
CA LYS A 109 -13.72 -10.58 -4.91
C LYS A 109 -13.04 -9.21 -4.82
N ILE A 110 -12.95 -8.64 -3.63
CA ILE A 110 -12.32 -7.33 -3.39
C ILE A 110 -10.84 -7.34 -3.78
N LEU A 111 -10.11 -8.38 -3.37
CA LEU A 111 -8.70 -8.53 -3.70
C LEU A 111 -8.49 -8.70 -5.20
N LYS A 112 -9.31 -9.53 -5.86
CA LYS A 112 -9.26 -9.70 -7.31
C LYS A 112 -9.51 -8.38 -8.04
N GLU A 113 -10.53 -7.63 -7.62
CA GLU A 113 -10.86 -6.32 -8.22
C GLU A 113 -9.72 -5.31 -8.04
N LEU A 114 -9.08 -5.27 -6.86
CA LEU A 114 -7.90 -4.43 -6.63
C LEU A 114 -6.77 -4.80 -7.59
N LEU A 115 -6.42 -6.08 -7.68
CA LEU A 115 -5.32 -6.54 -8.53
C LEU A 115 -5.59 -6.25 -10.01
N GLU A 116 -6.78 -6.59 -10.51
CA GLU A 116 -7.19 -6.30 -11.88
C GLU A 116 -7.15 -4.79 -12.16
N THR A 117 -7.55 -3.96 -11.20
CA THR A 117 -7.50 -2.50 -11.37
C THR A 117 -6.06 -1.98 -11.43
N VAL A 118 -5.16 -2.47 -10.56
CA VAL A 118 -3.75 -2.08 -10.57
C VAL A 118 -3.05 -2.53 -11.85
N GLU A 119 -3.41 -3.69 -12.40
CA GLU A 119 -2.84 -4.16 -13.66
C GLU A 119 -3.25 -3.29 -14.87
N ASN A 120 -4.44 -2.71 -14.82
CA ASN A 120 -5.04 -1.96 -15.92
C ASN A 120 -5.08 -0.44 -15.71
N CYS A 121 -4.60 0.09 -14.58
CA CYS A 121 -4.59 1.53 -14.34
C CYS A 121 -3.61 2.24 -15.27
N ASN A 122 -3.75 3.56 -15.44
CA ASN A 122 -2.84 4.37 -16.25
C ASN A 122 -1.99 5.34 -15.42
N CYS A 123 -2.22 5.39 -14.11
CA CYS A 123 -1.51 6.22 -13.14
C CYS A 123 -0.36 5.46 -12.48
N ASP A 124 0.55 6.17 -11.83
CA ASP A 124 1.53 5.52 -10.96
C ASP A 124 0.88 5.20 -9.62
N VAL A 125 1.24 4.07 -9.02
CA VAL A 125 0.71 3.64 -7.73
C VAL A 125 1.85 3.13 -6.86
N ILE A 126 2.02 3.73 -5.69
CA ILE A 126 2.98 3.33 -4.67
C ILE A 126 2.19 2.79 -3.48
N PHE A 127 2.39 1.52 -3.15
CA PHE A 127 1.78 0.88 -2.00
C PHE A 127 2.76 0.80 -0.84
N VAL A 128 2.33 1.25 0.34
CA VAL A 128 3.04 1.02 1.60
C VAL A 128 2.40 -0.17 2.32
N ALA A 129 3.21 -1.10 2.83
CA ALA A 129 2.71 -2.25 3.58
C ALA A 129 3.63 -2.64 4.74
N GLU A 130 3.04 -3.26 5.76
CA GLU A 130 3.72 -3.77 6.94
C GLU A 130 4.16 -5.22 6.76
N GLU A 131 5.39 -5.53 7.22
CA GLU A 131 5.84 -6.92 7.42
C GLU A 131 5.43 -7.39 8.82
N THR A 132 4.34 -8.17 8.92
CA THR A 132 3.82 -8.67 10.20
C THR A 132 4.06 -10.18 10.42
N GLY A 133 4.66 -10.86 9.44
CA GLY A 133 4.84 -12.32 9.43
C GLY A 133 6.13 -12.85 10.05
N TRP A 134 7.04 -11.99 10.53
CA TRP A 134 8.39 -12.40 10.96
C TRP A 134 8.48 -12.85 12.42
N GLY A 135 7.39 -12.67 13.18
CA GLY A 135 7.30 -12.98 14.61
C GLY A 135 6.51 -14.25 14.92
N VAL A 136 6.11 -14.36 16.18
CA VAL A 136 5.27 -15.47 16.66
C VAL A 136 3.86 -15.43 16.05
N VAL A 137 3.20 -16.59 16.03
CA VAL A 137 1.79 -16.68 15.63
C VAL A 137 0.92 -15.86 16.62
N PRO A 138 0.07 -14.93 16.14
CA PRO A 138 -0.82 -14.17 17.01
C PRO A 138 -1.73 -15.07 17.87
N ALA A 139 -1.92 -14.70 19.13
CA ALA A 139 -2.74 -15.45 20.08
C ALA A 139 -4.23 -15.47 19.67
N TYR A 140 -4.72 -14.36 19.11
CA TYR A 140 -6.13 -14.19 18.74
C TYR A 140 -6.40 -14.56 17.27
N PRO A 141 -7.58 -15.13 16.96
CA PRO A 141 -7.98 -15.45 15.58
C PRO A 141 -7.90 -14.26 14.63
N SER A 142 -8.38 -13.09 15.05
CA SER A 142 -8.36 -11.86 14.24
C SER A 142 -6.93 -11.46 13.83
N GLY A 143 -5.97 -11.58 14.75
CA GLY A 143 -4.56 -11.29 14.47
C GLY A 143 -3.94 -12.27 13.45
N ARG A 144 -4.27 -13.56 13.55
CA ARG A 144 -3.84 -14.56 12.56
C ARG A 144 -4.43 -14.27 11.19
N HIS A 145 -5.73 -14.00 11.14
CA HIS A 145 -6.46 -13.67 9.92
C HIS A 145 -5.92 -12.41 9.24
N PHE A 146 -5.63 -11.37 10.02
CA PHE A 146 -5.01 -10.15 9.54
C PHE A 146 -3.62 -10.40 8.93
N ARG A 147 -2.76 -11.12 9.67
CA ARG A 147 -1.41 -11.47 9.22
C ARG A 147 -1.45 -12.25 7.91
N ASP A 148 -2.31 -13.25 7.82
CA ASP A 148 -2.40 -14.15 6.67
C ASP A 148 -2.98 -13.40 5.45
N ARG A 149 -4.03 -12.57 5.64
CA ARG A 149 -4.56 -11.70 4.58
C ARG A 149 -3.55 -10.67 4.10
N LEU A 150 -2.88 -9.96 5.00
CA LEU A 150 -1.89 -8.95 4.62
C LEU A 150 -0.72 -9.57 3.85
N GLY A 151 -0.17 -10.69 4.33
CA GLY A 151 0.87 -11.43 3.62
C GLY A 151 0.43 -11.84 2.21
N CYS A 152 -0.83 -12.27 2.07
CA CYS A 152 -1.42 -12.64 0.79
C CYS A 152 -1.54 -11.44 -0.18
N VAL A 153 -2.00 -10.28 0.32
CA VAL A 153 -2.09 -9.04 -0.47
C VAL A 153 -0.70 -8.58 -0.91
N VAL A 154 0.25 -8.47 0.03
CA VAL A 154 1.61 -7.98 -0.22
C VAL A 154 2.30 -8.84 -1.28
N ARG A 155 2.17 -10.17 -1.19
CA ARG A 155 2.73 -11.09 -2.19
C ARG A 155 2.09 -10.91 -3.56
N GLN A 156 0.77 -10.77 -3.63
CA GLN A 156 0.06 -10.60 -4.91
C GLN A 156 0.35 -9.25 -5.57
N VAL A 157 0.41 -8.18 -4.78
CA VAL A 157 0.81 -6.85 -5.25
C VAL A 157 2.27 -6.86 -5.70
N GLY A 158 3.17 -7.48 -4.93
CA GLY A 158 4.58 -7.60 -5.28
C GLY A 158 4.82 -8.34 -6.60
N ALA A 159 3.96 -9.30 -6.95
CA ALA A 159 4.02 -10.02 -8.22
C ALA A 159 3.58 -9.20 -9.45
N ILE A 160 2.86 -8.09 -9.26
CA ILE A 160 2.46 -7.16 -10.33
C ILE A 160 3.19 -5.81 -10.27
N ALA A 161 3.97 -5.57 -9.22
CA ALA A 161 4.77 -4.38 -9.05
C ALA A 161 5.99 -4.39 -9.99
N ASN A 162 6.31 -3.24 -10.56
CA ASN A 162 7.56 -3.02 -11.30
C ASN A 162 8.76 -3.04 -10.35
N LEU A 163 8.61 -2.43 -9.17
CA LEU A 163 9.64 -2.34 -8.15
C LEU A 163 9.08 -2.73 -6.79
N THR A 164 9.82 -3.56 -6.06
CA THR A 164 9.53 -3.88 -4.65
C THR A 164 10.73 -3.52 -3.79
N TYR A 165 10.48 -2.76 -2.73
CA TYR A 165 11.47 -2.34 -1.74
C TYR A 165 11.16 -2.93 -0.38
N LEU A 166 12.19 -3.46 0.29
CA LEU A 166 12.16 -3.74 1.73
C LEU A 166 12.89 -2.61 2.45
N VAL A 167 12.21 -1.96 3.39
CA VAL A 167 12.80 -0.93 4.25
C VAL A 167 12.92 -1.45 5.66
N THR A 168 14.15 -1.58 6.16
CA THR A 168 14.44 -2.12 7.49
C THR A 168 15.63 -1.40 8.12
N ALA A 169 15.55 -1.10 9.43
CA ALA A 169 16.59 -0.38 10.17
C ALA A 169 17.07 0.92 9.49
N GLY A 170 16.18 1.65 8.79
CA GLY A 170 16.54 2.86 8.04
C GLY A 170 17.26 2.63 6.71
N HIS A 171 17.45 1.38 6.29
CA HIS A 171 18.04 1.02 5.01
C HIS A 171 16.97 0.52 4.03
N VAL A 172 17.18 0.83 2.75
CA VAL A 172 16.30 0.43 1.64
C VAL A 172 17.00 -0.63 0.81
N LEU A 173 16.34 -1.77 0.61
CA LEU A 173 16.78 -2.85 -0.28
C LEU A 173 15.82 -2.96 -1.45
N ASN A 174 16.35 -2.87 -2.68
CA ASN A 174 15.57 -3.11 -3.89
C ASN A 174 15.47 -4.63 -4.15
N LEU A 175 14.36 -5.23 -3.73
CA LEU A 175 14.12 -6.67 -3.89
C LEU A 175 13.96 -7.06 -5.36
N SER A 176 13.47 -6.17 -6.22
CA SER A 176 13.36 -6.44 -7.66
C SER A 176 14.70 -6.54 -8.37
N GLN A 177 15.78 -5.98 -7.79
CA GLN A 177 17.14 -6.11 -8.31
C GLN A 177 17.91 -7.27 -7.67
N LEU A 178 17.67 -7.54 -6.39
CA LEU A 178 18.41 -8.54 -5.60
C LEU A 178 17.78 -9.94 -5.64
N GLY A 179 16.50 -10.04 -5.96
CA GLY A 179 15.72 -11.26 -5.89
C GLY A 179 15.01 -11.62 -7.20
N THR A 180 14.20 -12.68 -7.13
CA THR A 180 13.34 -13.12 -8.23
C THR A 180 11.90 -13.10 -7.76
N ALA A 181 11.00 -12.53 -8.58
CA ALA A 181 9.59 -12.53 -8.28
C ALA A 181 9.01 -13.95 -8.27
N LEU A 182 8.16 -14.24 -7.28
CA LEU A 182 7.37 -15.46 -7.25
C LEU A 182 6.06 -15.27 -8.03
N ASN A 183 5.47 -16.38 -8.49
CA ASN A 183 4.14 -16.35 -9.11
C ASN A 183 3.07 -15.81 -8.15
N LYS A 184 2.03 -15.18 -8.71
CA LYS A 184 0.96 -14.45 -7.99
C LYS A 184 0.24 -15.27 -6.91
N LYS A 185 0.10 -16.60 -7.05
CA LYS A 185 -0.72 -17.40 -6.14
C LYS A 185 -0.13 -17.41 -4.72
N CYS A 186 -0.94 -17.03 -3.73
CA CYS A 186 -0.69 -17.42 -2.33
C CYS A 186 -1.29 -18.80 -2.10
N ASN A 187 -0.51 -19.70 -1.50
CA ASN A 187 -0.98 -21.02 -1.08
C ASN A 187 -1.67 -20.92 0.27
#